data_AF-A0A951LN67-F1
#
_entry.id   AF-A0A951LN67-F1
#
_cell.length_a   1.000
_cell.length_b   1.000
_cell.length_c   1.000
_cell.angle_alpha   90.00
_cell.angle_beta   90.00
_cell.angle_gamma   90.00
#
_symmetry.space_group_name_H-M   'P 1'
#
loop_
_entity.id
_entity.type
_entity.pdbx_description
1 polymer ?
#
loop_
_entity_poly.entity_id
_entity_poly.type
_entity_poly.pdbx_seq_one_letter_code
_entity_poly.pdbx_strand_id
1 'polypeptide(L)'
;MVAIDTSGFHARGSSDRPTVRVEIWAFSRRTPFVPWAGFNLLSWRPVASRRAEWMTNIVDRLDRLGLKKQHWQPAGSRRPADP
;
A
#
# COMPACT_ATOMS: atom_id res chain seq x y z
N MET A 1 14.13 3.18 -5.35
CA MET A 1 12.84 3.84 -5.05
C MET A 1 12.77 5.06 -5.95
N VAL A 2 11.80 5.13 -6.86
CA VAL A 2 11.61 6.31 -7.72
C VAL A 2 10.44 7.09 -7.17
N ALA A 3 10.67 8.34 -6.77
CA ALA A 3 9.59 9.27 -6.43
C ALA A 3 9.07 9.84 -7.76
N ILE A 4 7.96 9.28 -8.23
CA ILE A 4 7.32 9.65 -9.50
C ILE A 4 6.33 10.76 -9.19
N ASP A 5 6.49 11.90 -9.87
CA ASP A 5 5.49 12.97 -9.85
C ASP A 5 4.26 12.50 -10.62
N THR A 6 3.15 12.26 -9.93
CA THR A 6 1.92 11.76 -10.58
C THR A 6 1.33 12.75 -11.59
N SER A 7 1.83 14.00 -11.65
CA SER A 7 1.38 15.04 -12.58
C SER A 7 2.22 15.14 -13.86
N GLY A 8 3.33 14.39 -13.99
CA GLY A 8 4.14 14.33 -15.22
C GLY A 8 3.69 13.22 -16.18
N PHE A 9 3.83 13.44 -17.49
CA PHE A 9 3.67 12.38 -18.50
C PHE A 9 4.75 11.31 -18.31
N HIS A 10 4.41 10.22 -17.62
CA HIS A 10 5.30 9.08 -17.45
C HIS A 10 5.15 8.11 -18.62
N ALA A 11 5.95 8.31 -19.66
CA ALA A 11 6.08 7.33 -20.73
C ALA A 11 7.08 6.23 -20.31
N ARG A 12 6.77 4.98 -20.66
CA ARG A 12 7.63 3.83 -20.37
C ARG A 12 8.43 3.47 -21.63
N GLY A 13 9.73 3.22 -21.48
CA GLY A 13 10.59 2.72 -22.56
C GLY A 13 10.31 1.25 -22.90
N SER A 14 10.55 0.87 -24.16
CA SER A 14 10.50 -0.54 -24.59
C SER A 14 11.62 -1.35 -23.97
N SER A 15 11.35 -2.63 -23.67
CA SER A 15 12.38 -3.59 -23.27
C SER A 15 13.06 -4.16 -24.52
N ASP A 16 14.39 -4.19 -24.52
CA ASP A 16 15.25 -4.75 -25.58
C ASP A 16 15.27 -6.29 -25.57
N ARG A 17 14.81 -6.91 -24.48
CA ARG A 17 14.80 -8.37 -24.26
C ARG A 17 13.57 -8.81 -23.45
N PRO A 18 13.19 -10.10 -23.50
CA PRO A 18 12.10 -10.64 -22.68
C PRO A 18 12.35 -10.34 -21.19
N THR A 19 11.45 -9.57 -20.58
CA THR A 19 11.58 -9.10 -19.20
C THR A 19 10.22 -9.12 -18.51
N VAL A 20 10.18 -9.61 -17.27
CA VAL A 20 9.02 -9.48 -16.38
C VAL A 20 9.17 -8.20 -15.58
N ARG A 21 8.23 -7.27 -15.76
CA ARG A 21 8.19 -6.03 -14.99
C ARG A 21 7.18 -6.16 -13.86
N VAL A 22 7.66 -5.97 -12.65
CA VAL A 22 6.81 -5.97 -11.45
C VAL A 22 6.79 -4.56 -10.87
N GLU A 23 5.60 -3.99 -10.73
CA GLU A 23 5.40 -2.67 -10.15
C GLU A 23 4.70 -2.82 -8.79
N ILE A 24 5.40 -2.46 -7.72
CA ILE A 24 4.85 -2.41 -6.36
C ILE A 24 4.54 -0.96 -6.05
N TRP A 25 3.25 -0.65 -5.91
CA TRP A 25 2.79 0.69 -5.58
C TRP A 25 2.19 0.72 -4.17
N ALA A 26 2.56 1.74 -3.40
CA ALA A 26 1.95 2.02 -2.11
C ALA A 26 1.71 3.52 -2.00
N PHE A 27 0.45 3.91 -1.76
CA PHE A 27 0.08 5.28 -1.46
C PHE A 27 -0.31 5.38 0.02
N SER A 28 0.57 5.96 0.83
CA SER A 28 0.39 6.01 2.29
C SER A 28 0.50 7.42 2.87
N ARG A 29 0.74 8.43 2.03
CA ARG A 29 0.83 9.83 2.44
C ARG A 29 -0.51 10.52 2.30
N ARG A 30 -0.82 11.39 3.26
CA ARG A 30 -1.97 12.28 3.19
C ARG A 30 -1.74 13.30 2.06
N THR A 31 -2.81 13.74 1.42
CA THR A 31 -2.75 14.91 0.51
C THR A 31 -2.12 16.11 1.24
N PRO A 32 -1.24 16.89 0.59
CA PRO A 32 -0.64 18.08 1.19
C PRO A 32 -1.60 19.28 1.21
N PHE A 33 -2.73 19.22 0.50
CA PHE A 33 -3.64 20.36 0.29
C PHE A 33 -4.82 20.41 1.27
N VAL A 34 -4.71 19.74 2.42
CA VAL A 34 -5.80 19.66 3.41
C VAL A 34 -5.63 20.78 4.43
N PRO A 35 -6.57 21.74 4.53
CA PRO A 35 -6.40 22.98 5.30
C PRO A 35 -6.26 22.76 6.81
N TRP A 36 -6.68 21.60 7.31
CA TRP A 36 -6.44 21.20 8.70
C TRP A 36 -6.18 19.69 8.79
N ALA A 37 -5.22 19.30 9.63
CA ALA A 37 -4.86 17.90 9.83
C ALA A 37 -5.71 17.18 10.90
N GLY A 38 -6.39 17.94 11.75
CA GLY A 38 -7.06 17.40 12.93
C GLY A 38 -6.09 16.73 13.90
N PHE A 39 -6.63 16.22 15.00
CA PHE A 39 -5.94 15.28 15.88
C PHE A 39 -5.99 13.87 15.26
N ASN A 40 -5.09 13.60 14.31
CA ASN A 40 -5.01 12.27 13.73
C ASN A 40 -4.05 11.38 14.52
N LEU A 41 -4.55 10.70 15.55
CA LEU A 41 -3.78 9.72 16.33
C LEU A 41 -3.11 8.65 15.46
N LEU A 42 -3.75 8.25 14.35
CA LEU A 42 -3.19 7.25 13.43
C LEU A 42 -2.03 7.77 12.57
N SER A 43 -1.83 9.09 12.55
CA SER A 43 -0.67 9.75 11.92
C SER A 43 0.47 10.02 12.87
N TRP A 44 0.31 9.75 14.18
CA TRP A 44 1.41 9.88 15.12
C TRP A 44 2.48 8.83 14.78
N ARG A 45 3.75 9.25 14.67
CA ARG A 45 4.88 8.42 14.19
C ARG A 45 4.91 6.98 14.72
N PRO A 46 4.70 6.70 16.02
CA PRO A 46 4.73 5.33 16.55
C PRO A 46 3.55 4.47 16.06
N VAL A 47 2.40 5.09 15.82
CA VAL A 47 1.18 4.44 15.33
C VAL A 47 1.24 4.29 13.81
N ALA A 48 1.73 5.32 13.11
CA ALA A 48 1.79 5.35 11.66
C ALA A 48 2.63 4.21 11.06
N SER A 49 3.70 3.78 11.74
CA SER A 49 4.52 2.66 11.28
C SER A 49 3.84 1.29 11.43
N ARG A 50 2.93 1.15 12.41
CA ARG A 50 2.25 -0.13 12.72
C ARG A 50 0.81 -0.20 12.23
N ARG A 51 0.26 0.92 11.75
CA ARG A 51 -1.16 1.04 11.39
C ARG A 51 -1.60 0.02 10.34
N ALA A 52 -0.74 -0.28 9.37
CA ALA A 52 -1.08 -1.19 8.28
C ALA A 52 -1.30 -2.61 8.82
N GLU A 53 -0.38 -3.09 9.66
CA GLU A 53 -0.49 -4.37 10.34
C GLU A 53 -1.74 -4.44 11.23
N TRP A 54 -2.00 -3.39 12.02
CA TRP A 54 -3.18 -3.33 12.87
C TRP A 54 -4.48 -3.36 12.07
N MET A 55 -4.58 -2.58 10.99
CA MET A 55 -5.77 -2.55 10.14
C MET A 55 -6.02 -3.91 9.50
N THR A 56 -4.99 -4.57 8.98
CA THR A 56 -5.13 -5.93 8.41
C THR A 56 -5.61 -6.91 9.48
N ASN A 57 -4.98 -6.93 10.66
CA ASN A 57 -5.38 -7.81 11.76
C ASN A 57 -6.83 -7.57 12.23
N ILE A 58 -7.29 -6.32 12.25
CA ILE A 58 -8.68 -5.98 12.60
C ILE A 58 -9.63 -6.55 11.54
N VAL A 59 -9.33 -6.35 10.26
CA VAL A 59 -10.17 -6.89 9.16
C VAL A 59 -10.21 -8.42 9.20
N ASP A 60 -9.08 -9.09 9.44
CA ASP A 60 -9.01 -10.56 9.56
C ASP A 60 -9.84 -11.10 10.74
N ARG A 61 -9.93 -10.35 11.84
CA ARG A 61 -10.76 -10.72 12.99
C ARG A 61 -12.24 -10.51 12.67
N LEU A 62 -12.60 -9.40 12.02
CA LEU A 62 -13.98 -9.12 11.63
C LEU A 62 -14.49 -10.13 10.58
N ASP A 63 -13.61 -10.61 9.70
CA ASP A 63 -13.92 -11.66 8.74
C ASP A 63 -14.21 -12.99 9.42
N ARG A 64 -13.38 -13.37 10.40
CA ARG A 64 -13.63 -14.55 11.26
C ARG A 64 -14.93 -14.47 12.04
N LEU A 65 -15.39 -13.26 12.37
CA LEU A 65 -16.68 -13.01 13.03
C LEU A 65 -17.86 -12.88 12.06
N GLY A 66 -17.62 -12.98 10.74
CA GLY A 66 -18.64 -12.84 9.69
C GLY A 66 -19.14 -11.40 9.48
N LEU A 67 -18.50 -10.40 10.10
CA LEU A 67 -18.94 -9.00 10.07
C LEU A 67 -18.42 -8.23 8.85
N LYS A 68 -17.28 -8.63 8.29
CA LYS A 68 -16.67 -7.96 7.13
C LYS A 68 -15.81 -8.92 6.34
N LYS A 69 -15.99 -9.00 5.03
CA LYS A 69 -15.17 -9.86 4.16
C LYS A 69 -13.73 -9.34 4.06
N GLN A 70 -12.76 -10.19 4.38
CA GLN A 70 -11.36 -9.97 4.03
C GLN A 70 -11.12 -10.40 2.58
N HIS A 71 -10.56 -9.50 1.77
CA HIS A 71 -10.26 -9.76 0.36
C HIS A 71 -8.83 -10.27 0.14
N TRP A 72 -7.94 -10.05 1.10
CA TRP A 72 -6.52 -10.38 1.01
C TRP A 72 -6.19 -11.57 1.89
N GLN A 73 -5.48 -12.55 1.34
CA GLN A 73 -5.02 -13.72 2.07
C GLN A 73 -3.51 -13.67 2.27
N PRO A 74 -2.98 -14.21 3.38
CA PRO A 74 -1.55 -14.34 3.57
C PRO A 74 -0.92 -15.19 2.46
N ALA A 75 -0.08 -14.58 1.62
CA ALA A 75 0.60 -15.26 0.51
C ALA A 75 1.96 -15.87 0.91
N GLY A 76 2.40 -15.67 2.16
CA GLY A 76 3.72 -16.03 2.65
C GLY A 76 4.84 -15.12 2.09
N SER A 77 6.08 -15.57 2.20
CA SER A 77 7.21 -14.90 1.55
C SER A 77 7.23 -15.28 0.07
N ARG A 78 7.07 -14.29 -0.80
CA ARG A 78 7.09 -14.43 -2.26
C ARG A 78 8.03 -13.40 -2.84
N ARG A 79 8.77 -13.77 -3.90
CA ARG A 79 9.48 -12.80 -4.71
C ARG A 79 8.49 -12.11 -5.65
N PRO A 80 8.73 -10.86 -6.03
CA PRO A 80 7.81 -10.11 -6.88
C PRO A 80 7.48 -10.79 -8.22
N ALA A 81 8.38 -11.64 -8.72
CA ALA A 81 8.24 -12.34 -10.00
C ALA A 81 8.06 -13.86 -9.86
N ASP A 82 7.79 -14.37 -8.64
CA ASP A 82 7.44 -15.79 -8.48
C ASP A 82 6.05 -16.07 -9.11
N PRO A 83 5.83 -17.25 -9.71
CA PRO A 83 4.53 -17.65 -10.25
C PRO A 83 3.47 -17.90 -9.16
#